data_AF-A0A0Q6WSC2-F1
#
_entry.id   AF-A0A0Q6WSC2-F1
#
_cell.length_a   1.000
_cell.length_b   1.000
_cell.length_c   1.000
_cell.angle_alpha   90.00
_cell.angle_beta   90.00
_cell.angle_gamma   90.00
#
_symmetry.space_group_name_H-M   'P 1'
#
loop_
_entity.id
_entity.type
_entity.pdbx_description
1 polymer ?
#
loop_
_entity_poly.entity_id
_entity_poly.type
_entity_poly.pdbx_seq_one_letter_code
_entity_poly.pdbx_strand_id
1 'polypeptide(L)'
;MMRAGLAVLLLLGAGAAAGTVPATADEKQPASAGLLTAMQRDFHLTKTEAEARLAAERRATAVESKVRRTAGSSYGGSWFDADKGTLTVAVTPDTSATTLREIRATGATVRTVTHSARELAATQARIDKASAPDAVSSWHVDPKANTVVVNIISGRQGDNDVRKFVARARKAGPVTVREVAAAPTTFAAGTVGGDPYYTGNVRCSIGFSVYGGFVTAGHCDQHTGSVYGWDRSYVGNFQGSSFPDNDYAWVNVGSGWWTVPVVLGWGTVSDQLVRGSNVAPVGSSICRSGSTTHWHCGTVLAMNETVNYSQGAVHQMTKTSVCAEPGDSGGSFISGDQAQGVTSGGWGNCSSGGETWFQPVNEILNRYGLTLHTA
;
A
#
# COMPACT_ATOMS: atom_id res chain seq x y z
N MET A 1 70.98 4.79 5.93
CA MET A 1 70.39 5.78 5.01
C MET A 1 68.87 5.67 5.10
N MET A 2 68.17 6.80 5.33
CA MET A 2 66.71 7.09 5.15
C MET A 2 65.68 6.04 5.64
N ARG A 3 64.98 6.25 6.77
CA ARG A 3 63.73 7.05 7.00
C ARG A 3 62.50 6.66 6.16
N ALA A 4 61.47 6.12 6.84
CA ALA A 4 60.03 6.52 6.84
C ALA A 4 59.24 5.35 7.49
N GLY A 5 58.42 5.49 8.54
CA GLY A 5 57.54 6.59 8.93
C GLY A 5 56.08 6.17 8.68
N LEU A 6 55.53 5.22 9.46
CA LEU A 6 54.11 4.86 9.40
C LEU A 6 53.36 5.57 10.54
N ALA A 7 52.56 6.57 10.17
CA ALA A 7 51.64 7.25 11.06
C ALA A 7 50.32 6.48 11.14
N VAL A 8 49.92 6.12 12.36
CA VAL A 8 48.59 5.57 12.68
C VAL A 8 47.65 6.75 12.90
N LEU A 9 46.71 6.97 11.97
CA LEU A 9 45.59 7.90 12.18
C LEU A 9 44.48 7.18 12.95
N LEU A 10 44.33 7.50 14.24
CA LEU A 10 43.14 7.22 15.03
C LEU A 10 42.12 8.35 14.77
N LEU A 11 41.06 8.05 14.01
CA LEU A 11 39.89 8.91 13.87
C LEU A 11 38.92 8.65 15.04
N LEU A 12 38.94 9.54 16.03
CA LEU A 12 37.91 9.68 17.05
C LEU A 12 36.66 10.29 16.40
N GLY A 13 35.73 9.45 15.95
CA GLY A 13 34.38 9.87 15.56
C GLY A 13 33.52 10.09 16.80
N ALA A 14 33.39 11.34 17.24
CA ALA A 14 32.43 11.72 18.27
C ALA A 14 31.01 11.53 17.76
N GLY A 15 30.26 10.62 18.38
CA GLY A 15 28.84 10.41 18.12
C GLY A 15 28.03 11.61 18.60
N ALA A 16 27.55 12.42 17.66
CA ALA A 16 26.47 13.37 17.92
C ALA A 16 25.15 12.58 17.91
N ALA A 17 24.68 12.21 19.10
CA ALA A 17 23.29 11.79 19.29
C ALA A 17 22.38 13.01 19.03
N ALA A 18 21.86 13.12 17.81
CA ALA A 18 20.81 14.07 17.49
C ALA A 18 19.54 13.65 18.25
N GLY A 19 19.33 14.24 19.43
CA GLY A 19 18.05 14.17 20.11
C GLY A 19 16.98 14.77 19.20
N THR A 20 16.03 13.95 18.74
CA THR A 20 14.83 14.42 18.05
C THR A 20 13.96 15.17 19.05
N VAL A 21 14.23 16.46 19.23
CA VAL A 21 13.29 17.38 19.86
C VAL A 21 12.05 17.40 18.97
N PRO A 22 10.83 17.21 19.49
CA PRO A 22 9.64 17.38 18.67
C PRO A 22 9.66 18.80 18.10
N ALA A 23 9.53 18.92 16.77
CA ALA A 23 9.38 20.20 16.12
C ALA A 23 8.16 20.91 16.73
N THR A 24 8.39 22.00 17.46
CA THR A 24 7.32 22.91 17.85
C THR A 24 6.84 23.58 16.58
N ALA A 25 5.70 23.12 16.04
CA ALA A 25 5.02 23.81 14.96
C ALA A 25 4.69 25.24 15.42
N ASP A 26 5.11 26.22 14.64
CA ASP A 26 4.87 27.64 14.92
C ASP A 26 3.35 27.90 14.85
N GLU A 27 2.72 28.17 16.00
CA GLU A 27 1.26 28.25 16.18
C GLU A 27 0.57 29.29 15.28
N LYS A 28 1.34 30.20 14.67
CA LYS A 28 0.86 31.37 13.94
C LYS A 28 0.79 31.23 12.41
N GLN A 29 1.29 30.14 11.80
CA GLN A 29 1.19 30.06 10.35
C GLN A 29 -0.27 29.86 9.89
N PRO A 30 -0.76 30.68 8.95
CA PRO A 30 -2.08 30.48 8.36
C PRO A 30 -2.12 29.15 7.61
N ALA A 31 -3.30 28.53 7.56
CA ALA A 31 -3.52 27.32 6.80
C ALA A 31 -3.15 27.53 5.33
N SER A 32 -2.56 26.50 4.69
CA SER A 32 -2.19 26.61 3.28
C SER A 32 -3.42 26.80 2.40
N ALA A 33 -3.27 27.55 1.29
CA ALA A 33 -4.36 27.77 0.34
C ALA A 33 -4.92 26.45 -0.23
N GLY A 34 -4.04 25.45 -0.43
CA GLY A 34 -4.44 24.10 -0.84
C GLY A 34 -5.33 23.40 0.19
N LEU A 35 -4.99 23.47 1.48
CA LEU A 35 -5.80 22.90 2.56
C LEU A 35 -7.19 23.55 2.62
N LEU A 36 -7.25 24.89 2.57
CA LEU A 36 -8.52 25.60 2.60
C LEU A 36 -9.38 25.28 1.37
N THR A 37 -8.78 25.11 0.19
CA THR A 37 -9.50 24.70 -1.02
C THR A 37 -10.10 23.30 -0.86
N ALA A 38 -9.33 22.35 -0.33
CA ALA A 38 -9.82 21.00 -0.06
C ALA A 38 -10.97 21.01 0.96
N MET A 39 -10.85 21.74 2.06
CA MET A 39 -11.91 21.84 3.08
C MET A 39 -13.19 22.47 2.53
N GLN A 40 -13.09 23.51 1.69
CA GLN A 40 -14.26 24.11 1.05
C GLN A 40 -14.99 23.10 0.16
N ARG A 41 -14.24 22.33 -0.65
CA ARG A 41 -14.79 21.29 -1.52
C ARG A 41 -15.44 20.15 -0.73
N ASP A 42 -14.72 19.60 0.26
CA ASP A 42 -15.08 18.35 0.92
C ASP A 42 -16.09 18.52 2.06
N PHE A 43 -16.06 19.68 2.74
CA PHE A 43 -17.00 19.99 3.82
C PHE A 43 -18.07 21.01 3.41
N HIS A 44 -18.07 21.45 2.14
CA HIS A 44 -19.01 22.46 1.63
C HIS A 44 -19.00 23.77 2.43
N LEU A 45 -17.81 24.19 2.85
CA LEU A 45 -17.59 25.42 3.64
C LEU A 45 -17.17 26.57 2.72
N THR A 46 -17.39 27.80 3.15
CA THR A 46 -16.68 28.98 2.64
C THR A 46 -15.25 29.01 3.19
N LYS A 47 -14.35 29.77 2.56
CA LYS A 47 -12.98 29.97 3.05
C LYS A 47 -12.94 30.43 4.52
N THR A 48 -13.78 31.41 4.87
CA THR A 48 -13.86 31.95 6.24
C THR A 48 -14.35 30.90 7.24
N GLU A 49 -15.32 30.07 6.87
CA GLU A 49 -15.79 28.96 7.72
C GLU A 49 -14.71 27.87 7.88
N ALA A 50 -13.97 27.54 6.83
CA ALA A 50 -12.84 26.60 6.91
C ALA A 50 -11.73 27.13 7.84
N GLU A 51 -11.37 28.41 7.74
CA GLU A 51 -10.42 29.07 8.64
C GLU A 51 -10.91 29.05 10.10
N ALA A 52 -12.18 29.39 10.33
CA ALA A 52 -12.81 29.37 11.65
C ALA A 52 -12.84 27.96 12.25
N ARG A 53 -13.14 26.95 11.43
CA ARG A 53 -13.12 25.54 11.82
C ARG A 53 -11.73 25.09 12.25
N LEU A 54 -10.69 25.38 11.47
CA LEU A 54 -9.30 25.05 11.85
C LEU A 54 -8.87 25.74 13.15
N ALA A 55 -9.30 26.99 13.37
CA ALA A 55 -9.04 27.67 14.65
C ALA A 55 -9.78 26.99 15.82
N ALA A 56 -11.03 26.56 15.62
CA ALA A 56 -11.81 25.84 16.62
C ALA A 56 -11.23 24.45 16.94
N GLU A 57 -10.83 23.67 15.92
CA GLU A 57 -10.20 22.35 16.07
C GLU A 57 -8.84 22.44 16.80
N ARG A 58 -8.04 23.48 16.51
CA ARG A 58 -6.80 23.75 17.26
C ARG A 58 -7.07 24.03 18.73
N ARG A 59 -8.04 24.89 19.05
CA ARG A 59 -8.43 25.16 20.45
C ARG A 59 -8.92 23.90 21.15
N ALA A 60 -9.75 23.10 20.49
CA ALA A 60 -10.25 21.83 21.03
C ALA A 60 -9.12 20.86 21.34
N THR A 61 -8.17 20.70 20.41
CA THR A 61 -6.98 19.85 20.58
C THR A 61 -6.11 20.32 21.74
N ALA A 62 -5.88 21.64 21.86
CA ALA A 62 -5.04 22.21 22.91
C ALA A 62 -5.60 21.97 24.33
N VAL A 63 -6.93 21.91 24.49
CA VAL A 63 -7.57 21.76 25.81
C VAL A 63 -7.94 20.32 26.17
N GLU A 64 -8.01 19.38 25.21
CA GLU A 64 -8.47 17.99 25.42
C GLU A 64 -7.75 17.31 26.59
N SER A 65 -6.42 17.33 26.59
CA SER A 65 -5.65 16.62 27.61
C SER A 65 -5.80 17.24 29.00
N LYS A 66 -6.05 18.55 29.08
CA LYS A 66 -6.35 19.24 30.35
C LYS A 66 -7.72 18.80 30.86
N VAL A 67 -8.77 18.89 30.04
CA VAL A 67 -10.13 18.52 30.47
C VAL A 67 -10.24 17.04 30.83
N ARG A 68 -9.53 16.16 30.12
CA ARG A 68 -9.45 14.73 30.45
C ARG A 68 -8.85 14.50 31.84
N ARG A 69 -7.75 15.19 32.18
CA ARG A 69 -7.13 15.10 33.52
C ARG A 69 -8.04 15.68 34.59
N THR A 70 -8.66 16.82 34.32
CA THR A 70 -9.61 17.48 35.24
C THR A 70 -10.83 16.58 35.52
N ALA A 71 -11.38 15.92 34.50
CA ALA A 71 -12.53 15.02 34.65
C ALA A 71 -12.20 13.73 35.42
N GLY A 72 -10.93 13.28 35.39
CA GLY A 72 -10.47 12.13 36.15
C GLY A 72 -11.26 10.85 35.86
N SER A 73 -11.71 10.14 36.91
CA SER A 73 -12.50 8.92 36.80
C SER A 73 -13.88 9.12 36.16
N SER A 74 -14.40 10.34 36.20
CA SER A 74 -15.71 10.67 35.64
C SER A 74 -15.67 10.96 34.14
N TYR A 75 -14.49 10.95 33.51
CA TYR A 75 -14.35 11.18 32.07
C TYR A 75 -15.04 10.07 31.26
N GLY A 76 -16.05 10.44 30.46
CA GLY A 76 -16.80 9.57 29.55
C GLY A 76 -16.32 9.59 28.09
N GLY A 77 -15.33 10.45 27.78
CA GLY A 77 -14.80 10.68 26.43
C GLY A 77 -14.94 12.14 25.99
N SER A 78 -14.44 12.48 24.81
CA SER A 78 -14.64 13.79 24.19
C SER A 78 -14.65 13.70 22.67
N TRP A 79 -15.25 14.70 22.02
CA TRP A 79 -15.25 14.84 20.57
C TRP A 79 -15.36 16.31 20.18
N PHE A 80 -14.87 16.64 18.99
CA PHE A 80 -15.14 17.93 18.37
C PHE A 80 -16.57 17.96 17.81
N ASP A 81 -17.37 18.91 18.27
CA ASP A 81 -18.70 19.20 17.74
C ASP A 81 -18.54 20.25 16.64
N ALA A 82 -18.50 19.80 15.38
CA ALA A 82 -18.21 20.66 14.23
C ALA A 82 -19.30 21.74 14.01
N ASP A 83 -20.56 21.42 14.32
CA ASP A 83 -21.68 22.35 14.19
C ASP A 83 -21.56 23.49 15.22
N LYS A 84 -21.08 23.17 16.42
CA LYS A 84 -20.86 24.17 17.49
C LYS A 84 -19.47 24.79 17.49
N GLY A 85 -18.51 24.23 16.75
CA GLY A 85 -17.11 24.64 16.78
C GLY A 85 -16.45 24.51 18.16
N THR A 86 -16.86 23.54 18.98
CA THR A 86 -16.34 23.38 20.35
C THR A 86 -16.03 21.92 20.69
N LEU A 87 -15.10 21.72 21.62
CA LEU A 87 -14.89 20.40 22.24
C LEU A 87 -16.09 20.09 23.14
N THR A 88 -16.74 18.95 22.92
CA THR A 88 -17.70 18.40 23.88
C THR A 88 -17.00 17.35 24.73
N VAL A 89 -17.12 17.49 26.05
CA VAL A 89 -16.57 16.58 27.05
C VAL A 89 -17.71 15.83 27.70
N ALA A 90 -17.73 14.51 27.51
CA ALA A 90 -18.65 13.63 28.18
C ALA A 90 -18.14 13.32 29.60
N VAL A 91 -19.02 13.47 30.60
CA VAL A 91 -18.71 13.12 31.99
C VAL A 91 -19.87 12.37 32.65
N THR A 92 -19.58 11.53 33.64
CA THR A 92 -20.58 10.75 34.37
C THR A 92 -21.32 11.59 35.43
N PRO A 93 -22.48 11.15 35.96
CA PRO A 93 -23.28 11.97 36.88
C PRO A 93 -22.61 12.27 38.24
N ASP A 94 -21.59 11.52 38.62
CA ASP A 94 -20.79 11.68 39.83
C ASP A 94 -19.72 12.79 39.73
N THR A 95 -19.58 13.44 38.57
CA THR A 95 -18.66 14.58 38.41
C THR A 95 -19.02 15.74 39.35
N SER A 96 -18.03 16.22 40.11
CA SER A 96 -18.24 17.33 41.02
C SER A 96 -18.60 18.64 40.30
N ALA A 97 -19.39 19.50 40.95
CA ALA A 97 -19.72 20.82 40.42
C ALA A 97 -18.47 21.70 40.16
N THR A 98 -17.41 21.52 40.95
CA THR A 98 -16.13 22.21 40.75
C THR A 98 -15.46 21.75 39.46
N THR A 99 -15.37 20.45 39.23
CA THR A 99 -14.84 19.85 37.99
C THR A 99 -15.62 20.33 36.76
N LEU A 100 -16.95 20.37 36.85
CA LEU A 100 -17.80 20.89 35.76
C LEU A 100 -17.50 22.36 35.44
N ARG A 101 -17.26 23.21 36.46
CA ARG A 101 -16.88 24.61 36.26
C ARG A 101 -15.51 24.74 35.61
N GLU A 102 -14.54 23.93 36.04
CA GLU A 102 -13.19 23.94 35.47
C GLU A 102 -13.17 23.51 33.99
N ILE A 103 -13.95 22.49 33.62
CA ILE A 103 -14.08 22.06 32.21
C ILE A 103 -14.75 23.16 31.38
N ARG A 104 -15.85 23.77 31.87
CA ARG A 104 -16.52 24.86 31.15
C ARG A 104 -15.62 26.09 30.99
N ALA A 105 -14.75 26.36 31.97
CA ALA A 105 -13.79 27.46 31.90
C ALA A 105 -12.76 27.31 30.77
N THR A 106 -12.59 26.11 30.19
CA THR A 106 -11.75 25.92 28.99
C THR A 106 -12.49 26.23 27.68
N GLY A 107 -13.76 26.65 27.75
CA GLY A 107 -14.63 26.83 26.58
C GLY A 107 -15.20 25.53 26.03
N ALA A 108 -15.06 24.41 26.75
CA ALA A 108 -15.64 23.13 26.36
C ALA A 108 -17.13 23.04 26.76
N THR A 109 -17.92 22.38 25.92
CA THR A 109 -19.29 22.00 26.26
C THR A 109 -19.25 20.71 27.08
N VAL A 110 -20.08 20.59 28.11
CA VAL A 110 -20.19 19.36 28.91
C VAL A 110 -21.46 18.61 28.54
N ARG A 111 -21.35 17.29 28.35
CA ARG A 111 -22.48 16.38 28.20
C ARG A 111 -22.44 15.31 29.29
N THR A 112 -23.53 15.11 30.00
CA THR A 112 -23.64 14.00 30.96
C THR A 112 -23.90 12.70 30.21
N VAL A 113 -23.17 11.64 30.59
CA VAL A 113 -23.28 10.29 29.99
C VAL A 113 -23.28 9.22 31.08
N THR A 114 -23.62 7.97 30.72
CA THR A 114 -23.79 6.87 31.68
C THR A 114 -22.46 6.19 32.00
N HIS A 115 -21.65 5.91 30.99
CA HIS A 115 -20.46 5.08 31.08
C HIS A 115 -19.18 5.92 31.06
N SER A 116 -18.22 5.57 31.91
CA SER A 116 -16.89 6.18 31.89
C SER A 116 -16.07 5.65 30.70
N ALA A 117 -15.14 6.46 30.19
CA ALA A 117 -14.20 6.05 29.16
C ALA A 117 -13.37 4.83 29.59
N ARG A 118 -13.10 4.68 30.90
CA ARG A 118 -12.41 3.51 31.47
C ARG A 118 -13.24 2.24 31.33
N GLU A 119 -14.54 2.32 31.59
CA GLU A 119 -15.46 1.19 31.42
C GLU A 119 -15.60 0.79 29.94
N LEU A 120 -15.71 1.77 29.05
CA LEU A 120 -15.79 1.54 27.61
C LEU A 120 -14.50 0.91 27.06
N ALA A 121 -13.33 1.40 27.48
CA ALA A 121 -12.04 0.81 27.12
C ALA A 121 -11.89 -0.64 27.63
N ALA A 122 -12.34 -0.91 28.86
CA ALA A 122 -12.34 -2.27 29.39
C ALA A 122 -13.29 -3.21 28.63
N THR A 123 -14.40 -2.69 28.12
CA THR A 123 -15.34 -3.43 27.27
C THR A 123 -14.72 -3.76 25.92
N GLN A 124 -14.10 -2.76 25.25
CA GLN A 124 -13.39 -2.97 24.00
C GLN A 124 -12.27 -4.02 24.17
N ALA A 125 -11.44 -3.91 25.20
CA ALA A 125 -10.37 -4.86 25.48
C ALA A 125 -10.84 -6.31 25.73
N ARG A 126 -12.09 -6.51 26.14
CA ARG A 126 -12.70 -7.86 26.26
C ARG A 126 -13.17 -8.38 24.89
N ILE A 127 -13.67 -7.49 24.03
CA ILE A 127 -14.11 -7.82 22.67
C ILE A 127 -12.90 -8.11 21.76
N ASP A 128 -11.80 -7.37 21.92
CA ASP A 128 -10.54 -7.55 21.16
C ASP A 128 -9.95 -8.97 21.27
N LYS A 129 -10.32 -9.72 22.31
CA LYS A 129 -9.89 -11.11 22.54
C LYS A 129 -10.78 -12.14 21.82
N ALA A 130 -11.84 -11.73 21.14
CA ALA A 130 -12.73 -12.61 20.40
C ALA A 130 -12.32 -12.69 18.93
N SER A 131 -12.41 -13.87 18.35
CA SER A 131 -12.42 -14.01 16.89
C SER A 131 -13.80 -13.55 16.38
N ALA A 132 -13.79 -12.65 15.40
CA ALA A 132 -14.99 -12.12 14.78
C ALA A 132 -15.29 -12.84 13.46
N PRO A 133 -16.56 -13.13 13.15
CA PRO A 133 -16.93 -13.65 11.83
C PRO A 133 -16.82 -12.55 10.75
N ASP A 134 -16.64 -12.94 9.49
CA ASP A 134 -16.41 -12.03 8.36
C ASP A 134 -17.46 -10.91 8.20
N ALA A 135 -18.70 -11.16 8.63
CA ALA A 135 -19.79 -10.18 8.59
C ALA A 135 -19.70 -9.09 9.67
N VAL A 136 -18.83 -9.23 10.67
CA VAL A 136 -18.52 -8.19 11.66
C VAL A 136 -17.36 -7.35 11.11
N SER A 137 -17.67 -6.15 10.65
CA SER A 137 -16.75 -5.27 9.92
C SER A 137 -15.74 -4.57 10.84
N SER A 138 -16.17 -4.11 12.03
CA SER A 138 -15.30 -3.41 13.00
C SER A 138 -15.97 -3.23 14.35
N TRP A 139 -15.21 -2.84 15.37
CA TRP A 139 -15.74 -2.30 16.63
C TRP A 139 -14.85 -1.20 17.21
N HIS A 140 -15.43 -0.25 17.94
CA HIS A 140 -14.71 0.87 18.56
C HIS A 140 -15.50 1.51 19.72
N VAL A 141 -14.83 2.17 20.66
CA VAL A 141 -15.48 3.10 21.60
C VAL A 141 -15.99 4.33 20.86
N ASP A 142 -17.30 4.59 20.94
CA ASP A 142 -17.92 5.81 20.42
C ASP A 142 -18.31 6.71 21.62
N PRO A 143 -17.61 7.85 21.85
CA PRO A 143 -17.93 8.74 22.96
C PRO A 143 -19.26 9.49 22.78
N LYS A 144 -19.78 9.65 21.55
CA LYS A 144 -21.08 10.27 21.29
C LYS A 144 -22.23 9.33 21.62
N ALA A 145 -22.09 8.05 21.27
CA ALA A 145 -23.03 6.98 21.63
C ALA A 145 -22.82 6.48 23.07
N ASN A 146 -21.67 6.78 23.67
CA ASN A 146 -21.24 6.35 25.00
C ASN A 146 -21.29 4.81 25.18
N THR A 147 -20.95 4.08 24.13
CA THR A 147 -20.91 2.61 24.10
C THR A 147 -19.76 2.14 23.20
N VAL A 148 -19.43 0.83 23.23
CA VAL A 148 -18.64 0.22 22.16
C VAL A 148 -19.57 -0.10 20.99
N VAL A 149 -19.35 0.53 19.85
CA VAL A 149 -20.13 0.29 18.63
C VAL A 149 -19.52 -0.87 17.87
N VAL A 150 -20.32 -1.89 17.57
CA VAL A 150 -19.98 -3.02 16.69
C VAL A 150 -20.68 -2.82 15.34
N ASN A 151 -19.92 -2.71 14.27
CA ASN A 151 -20.42 -2.52 12.91
C ASN A 151 -20.56 -3.88 12.21
N ILE A 152 -21.74 -4.14 11.65
CA ILE A 152 -22.08 -5.39 10.97
C ILE A 152 -22.51 -5.07 9.54
N ILE A 153 -22.10 -5.89 8.58
CA ILE A 153 -22.52 -5.75 7.19
C ILE A 153 -24.05 -5.91 7.11
N SER A 154 -24.72 -4.94 6.47
CA SER A 154 -26.18 -4.92 6.36
C SER A 154 -26.71 -6.22 5.72
N GLY A 155 -27.79 -6.76 6.27
CA GLY A 155 -28.38 -8.03 5.85
C GLY A 155 -27.73 -9.30 6.42
N ARG A 156 -26.65 -9.20 7.22
CA ARG A 156 -25.91 -10.36 7.78
C ARG A 156 -26.10 -10.56 9.29
N GLN A 157 -26.92 -9.74 9.95
CA GLN A 157 -27.18 -9.79 11.40
C GLN A 157 -27.88 -11.09 11.83
N GLY A 158 -28.61 -11.72 10.91
CA GLY A 158 -29.33 -12.98 11.13
C GLY A 158 -28.42 -14.20 11.18
N ASP A 159 -27.14 -14.08 10.80
CA ASP A 159 -26.23 -15.22 10.80
C ASP A 159 -25.98 -15.73 12.22
N ASN A 160 -25.94 -17.05 12.39
CA ASN A 160 -25.75 -17.68 13.69
C ASN A 160 -24.48 -17.19 14.40
N ASP A 161 -23.37 -17.09 13.68
CA ASP A 161 -22.08 -16.73 14.27
C ASP A 161 -21.99 -15.24 14.57
N VAL A 162 -22.63 -14.39 13.75
CA VAL A 162 -22.79 -12.96 14.05
C VAL A 162 -23.61 -12.76 15.32
N ARG A 163 -24.75 -13.46 15.46
CA ARG A 163 -25.57 -13.40 16.69
C ARG A 163 -24.79 -13.85 17.93
N LYS A 164 -24.02 -14.93 17.83
CA LYS A 164 -23.17 -15.41 18.94
C LYS A 164 -22.11 -14.38 19.31
N PHE A 165 -21.44 -13.78 18.32
CA PHE A 165 -20.44 -12.73 18.54
C PHE A 165 -21.07 -11.51 19.22
N VAL A 166 -22.19 -11.00 18.71
CA VAL A 166 -22.91 -9.85 19.30
C VAL A 166 -23.38 -10.15 20.73
N ALA A 167 -23.89 -11.35 21.00
CA ALA A 167 -24.28 -11.76 22.34
C ALA A 167 -23.08 -11.78 23.30
N ARG A 168 -21.92 -12.28 22.84
CA ARG A 168 -20.66 -12.23 23.61
C ARG A 168 -20.20 -10.79 23.85
N ALA A 169 -20.26 -9.92 22.84
CA ALA A 169 -19.91 -8.52 22.96
C ALA A 169 -20.79 -7.79 23.97
N ARG A 170 -22.12 -8.01 23.94
CA ARG A 170 -23.07 -7.44 24.92
C ARG A 170 -22.84 -7.93 26.35
N LYS A 171 -22.39 -9.19 26.52
CA LYS A 171 -21.96 -9.70 27.83
C LYS A 171 -20.65 -9.05 28.31
N ALA A 172 -19.83 -8.57 27.39
CA ALA A 172 -18.59 -7.88 27.72
C ALA A 172 -18.83 -6.46 28.22
N GLY A 173 -19.98 -5.83 28.00
CA GLY A 173 -20.27 -4.49 28.51
C GLY A 173 -21.22 -3.68 27.61
N PRO A 174 -21.27 -2.34 27.76
CA PRO A 174 -22.13 -1.47 26.97
C PRO A 174 -21.77 -1.51 25.49
N VAL A 175 -22.63 -2.13 24.69
CA VAL A 175 -22.45 -2.33 23.24
C VAL A 175 -23.68 -1.90 22.47
N THR A 176 -23.46 -1.13 21.40
CA THR A 176 -24.47 -0.81 20.38
C THR A 176 -24.08 -1.47 19.08
N VAL A 177 -25.05 -2.01 18.33
CA VAL A 177 -24.81 -2.57 17.00
C VAL A 177 -25.25 -1.55 15.95
N ARG A 178 -24.43 -1.36 14.91
CA ARG A 178 -24.76 -0.55 13.73
C ARG A 178 -24.57 -1.36 12.46
N GLU A 179 -25.32 -0.99 11.43
CA GLU A 179 -25.17 -1.57 10.10
C GLU A 179 -24.23 -0.72 9.25
N VAL A 180 -23.41 -1.37 8.43
CA VAL A 180 -22.57 -0.76 7.42
C VAL A 180 -22.79 -1.45 6.08
N ALA A 181 -22.60 -0.73 4.97
CA ALA A 181 -22.85 -1.28 3.64
C ALA A 181 -21.89 -2.43 3.28
N ALA A 182 -20.64 -2.34 3.70
CA ALA A 182 -19.60 -3.33 3.42
C ALA A 182 -18.50 -3.34 4.50
N ALA A 183 -17.69 -4.39 4.50
CA ALA A 183 -16.43 -4.42 5.25
C ALA A 183 -15.36 -3.56 4.53
N PRO A 184 -14.44 -2.91 5.28
CA PRO A 184 -13.29 -2.26 4.68
C PRO A 184 -12.36 -3.30 4.04
N THR A 185 -11.82 -2.98 2.88
CA THR A 185 -10.75 -3.74 2.21
C THR A 185 -9.47 -2.91 2.20
N THR A 186 -8.31 -3.57 2.18
CA THR A 186 -7.04 -2.88 1.96
C THR A 186 -7.01 -2.30 0.54
N PHE A 187 -6.53 -1.07 0.41
CA PHE A 187 -6.14 -0.51 -0.89
C PHE A 187 -4.74 -1.06 -1.25
N ALA A 188 -4.55 -1.53 -2.47
CA ALA A 188 -3.23 -1.90 -3.00
C ALA A 188 -2.94 -1.14 -4.31
N ALA A 189 -2.03 -1.65 -5.14
CA ALA A 189 -1.59 -1.00 -6.37
C ALA A 189 -2.00 -1.79 -7.65
N GLY A 190 -1.86 -1.14 -8.80
CA GLY A 190 -1.98 -1.81 -10.09
C GLY A 190 -0.71 -2.60 -10.42
N THR A 191 -0.82 -3.67 -11.21
CA THR A 191 0.33 -4.37 -11.79
C THR A 191 0.80 -3.64 -13.03
N VAL A 192 1.96 -3.00 -12.95
CA VAL A 192 2.57 -2.28 -14.07
C VAL A 192 3.76 -3.07 -14.61
N GLY A 193 3.89 -3.21 -15.93
CA GLY A 193 5.06 -3.83 -16.55
C GLY A 193 6.35 -3.13 -16.09
N GLY A 194 7.36 -3.88 -15.69
CA GLY A 194 8.61 -3.37 -15.13
C GLY A 194 8.65 -3.28 -13.60
N ASP A 195 7.51 -3.29 -12.90
CA ASP A 195 7.47 -3.24 -11.42
C ASP A 195 8.18 -4.45 -10.79
N PRO A 196 8.84 -4.29 -9.61
CA PRO A 196 9.36 -5.42 -8.88
C PRO A 196 8.23 -6.24 -8.24
N TYR A 197 8.37 -7.57 -8.31
CA TYR A 197 7.68 -8.49 -7.42
C TYR A 197 8.69 -9.45 -6.77
N TYR A 198 8.25 -10.06 -5.68
CA TYR A 198 9.06 -10.95 -4.86
C TYR A 198 8.40 -12.32 -4.71
N THR A 199 9.22 -13.36 -4.82
CA THR A 199 8.84 -14.76 -4.66
C THR A 199 9.98 -15.50 -3.98
N GLY A 200 9.71 -16.05 -2.80
CA GLY A 200 10.77 -16.48 -1.88
C GLY A 200 11.80 -15.37 -1.63
N ASN A 201 13.06 -15.66 -1.90
CA ASN A 201 14.17 -14.71 -1.75
C ASN A 201 14.57 -14.02 -3.06
N VAL A 202 13.80 -14.21 -4.14
CA VAL A 202 14.10 -13.67 -5.47
C VAL A 202 13.25 -12.43 -5.73
N ARG A 203 13.89 -11.42 -6.34
CA ARG A 203 13.21 -10.28 -6.96
C ARG A 203 13.22 -10.49 -8.46
N CYS A 204 12.04 -10.38 -9.07
CA CYS A 204 11.85 -10.34 -10.51
C CYS A 204 11.01 -9.12 -10.88
N SER A 205 10.75 -8.94 -12.17
CA SER A 205 9.99 -7.83 -12.72
C SER A 205 8.72 -8.33 -13.42
N ILE A 206 7.64 -7.56 -13.30
CA ILE A 206 6.37 -7.83 -14.00
C ILE A 206 6.58 -7.62 -15.51
N GLY A 207 6.08 -8.52 -16.34
CA GLY A 207 6.18 -8.42 -17.78
C GLY A 207 5.04 -7.58 -18.36
N PHE A 208 3.87 -8.18 -18.51
CA PHE A 208 2.68 -7.49 -19.00
C PHE A 208 1.44 -7.93 -18.24
N SER A 209 0.55 -6.99 -17.97
CA SER A 209 -0.79 -7.30 -17.46
C SER A 209 -1.58 -8.09 -18.50
N VAL A 210 -2.20 -9.17 -18.03
CA VAL A 210 -3.22 -9.93 -18.77
C VAL A 210 -4.51 -9.87 -17.95
N TYR A 211 -5.66 -10.14 -18.55
CA TYR A 211 -6.89 -10.23 -17.75
C TYR A 211 -6.74 -11.30 -16.67
N GLY A 212 -6.93 -10.91 -15.40
CA GLY A 212 -6.81 -11.77 -14.23
C GLY A 212 -5.38 -11.96 -13.69
N GLY A 213 -4.36 -11.33 -14.28
CA GLY A 213 -2.98 -11.56 -13.85
C GLY A 213 -1.91 -10.74 -14.56
N PHE A 214 -0.68 -11.25 -14.51
CA PHE A 214 0.43 -10.77 -15.34
C PHE A 214 1.34 -11.92 -15.79
N VAL A 215 2.03 -11.73 -16.91
CA VAL A 215 3.08 -12.65 -17.39
C VAL A 215 4.46 -12.23 -16.90
N THR A 216 5.36 -13.19 -16.71
CA THR A 216 6.74 -13.00 -16.23
C THR A 216 7.62 -14.18 -16.70
N ALA A 217 8.88 -14.23 -16.27
CA ALA A 217 9.80 -15.31 -16.62
C ALA A 217 9.54 -16.58 -15.78
N GLY A 218 9.78 -17.75 -16.36
CA GLY A 218 9.55 -19.05 -15.74
C GLY A 218 10.51 -19.34 -14.60
N HIS A 219 11.79 -19.00 -14.79
CA HIS A 219 12.83 -19.21 -13.77
C HIS A 219 12.63 -18.39 -12.48
N CYS A 220 11.72 -17.39 -12.51
CA CYS A 220 11.33 -16.66 -11.32
C CYS A 220 10.42 -17.48 -10.39
N ASP A 221 9.72 -18.50 -10.89
CA ASP A 221 8.92 -19.39 -10.05
C ASP A 221 9.83 -20.29 -9.20
N GLN A 222 9.97 -19.93 -7.92
CA GLN A 222 10.73 -20.69 -6.93
C GLN A 222 9.92 -21.85 -6.30
N HIS A 223 8.75 -22.19 -6.87
CA HIS A 223 7.80 -23.20 -6.38
C HIS A 223 7.29 -22.94 -4.94
N THR A 224 7.42 -21.70 -4.46
CA THR A 224 6.86 -21.25 -3.17
C THR A 224 5.36 -20.92 -3.26
N GLY A 225 4.81 -20.83 -4.46
CA GLY A 225 3.42 -20.47 -4.74
C GLY A 225 3.14 -18.97 -4.66
N SER A 226 3.50 -18.30 -3.57
CA SER A 226 3.09 -16.91 -3.30
C SER A 226 3.97 -15.83 -3.95
N VAL A 227 3.31 -14.79 -4.47
CA VAL A 227 3.91 -13.59 -5.05
C VAL A 227 3.52 -12.35 -4.24
N TYR A 228 4.50 -11.49 -3.98
CA TYR A 228 4.35 -10.24 -3.24
C TYR A 228 4.79 -9.05 -4.10
N GLY A 229 4.06 -7.95 -4.04
CA GLY A 229 4.34 -6.77 -4.85
C GLY A 229 5.50 -5.94 -4.32
N TRP A 230 5.77 -4.81 -4.98
CA TRP A 230 6.84 -3.87 -4.61
C TRP A 230 6.70 -3.37 -3.15
N ASP A 231 5.48 -3.28 -2.64
CA ASP A 231 5.14 -2.87 -1.27
C ASP A 231 5.15 -4.03 -0.24
N ARG A 232 5.54 -5.24 -0.67
CA ARG A 232 5.53 -6.50 0.09
C ARG A 232 4.15 -7.02 0.48
N SER A 233 3.06 -6.43 -0.02
CA SER A 233 1.72 -6.99 0.12
C SER A 233 1.54 -8.20 -0.80
N TYR A 234 0.65 -9.11 -0.42
CA TYR A 234 0.37 -10.33 -1.18
C TYR A 234 -0.43 -10.00 -2.45
N VAL A 235 0.05 -10.45 -3.61
CA VAL A 235 -0.56 -10.21 -4.93
C VAL A 235 -1.39 -11.42 -5.38
N GLY A 236 -0.81 -12.62 -5.28
CA GLY A 236 -1.39 -13.85 -5.80
C GLY A 236 -0.38 -14.98 -5.90
N ASN A 237 -0.57 -15.90 -6.84
CA ASN A 237 0.28 -17.08 -7.00
C ASN A 237 0.62 -17.37 -8.46
N PHE A 238 1.74 -18.05 -8.68
CA PHE A 238 2.03 -18.66 -9.98
C PHE A 238 0.95 -19.68 -10.34
N GLN A 239 0.39 -19.56 -11.54
CA GLN A 239 -0.65 -20.45 -12.07
C GLN A 239 -0.12 -21.40 -13.15
N GLY A 240 1.01 -21.05 -13.76
CA GLY A 240 1.74 -21.89 -14.69
C GLY A 240 3.14 -21.32 -14.91
N SER A 241 4.12 -22.21 -15.03
CA SER A 241 5.53 -21.89 -15.29
C SER A 241 6.17 -22.97 -16.14
N SER A 242 7.13 -22.60 -16.99
CA SER A 242 7.98 -23.51 -17.76
C SER A 242 9.40 -22.95 -17.81
N PHE A 243 10.35 -23.68 -17.22
CA PHE A 243 11.80 -23.43 -17.31
C PHE A 243 12.59 -24.67 -16.86
N PRO A 244 13.62 -25.15 -17.60
CA PRO A 244 14.07 -24.70 -18.93
C PRO A 244 13.08 -25.15 -20.04
N ASP A 245 13.58 -25.36 -21.28
CA ASP A 245 12.82 -25.55 -22.54
C ASP A 245 12.20 -24.24 -23.06
N ASN A 246 11.45 -23.58 -22.18
CA ASN A 246 10.92 -22.22 -22.37
C ASN A 246 11.34 -21.36 -21.16
N ASP A 247 11.05 -20.07 -21.16
CA ASP A 247 11.22 -19.23 -19.97
C ASP A 247 10.05 -18.25 -19.78
N TYR A 248 8.90 -18.81 -19.41
CA TYR A 248 7.71 -18.02 -19.08
C TYR A 248 6.97 -18.55 -17.87
N ALA A 249 6.21 -17.65 -17.25
CA ALA A 249 5.20 -17.96 -16.26
C ALA A 249 4.07 -16.92 -16.32
N TRP A 250 2.98 -17.20 -15.62
CA TRP A 250 1.99 -16.19 -15.29
C TRP A 250 1.48 -16.34 -13.86
N VAL A 251 1.09 -15.20 -13.29
CA VAL A 251 0.67 -15.05 -11.90
C VAL A 251 -0.73 -14.47 -11.88
N ASN A 252 -1.64 -15.05 -11.11
CA ASN A 252 -2.97 -14.45 -10.92
C ASN A 252 -2.88 -13.24 -9.99
N VAL A 253 -3.75 -12.25 -10.19
CA VAL A 253 -3.77 -11.01 -9.40
C VAL A 253 -5.06 -10.92 -8.59
N GLY A 254 -4.93 -10.59 -7.29
CA GLY A 254 -6.05 -10.40 -6.36
C GLY A 254 -5.66 -9.56 -5.14
N SER A 255 -6.37 -9.72 -4.02
CA SER A 255 -6.00 -9.12 -2.72
C SER A 255 -5.82 -7.60 -2.73
N GLY A 256 -6.67 -6.89 -3.49
CA GLY A 256 -6.65 -5.43 -3.63
C GLY A 256 -5.79 -4.91 -4.79
N TRP A 257 -5.03 -5.78 -5.45
CA TRP A 257 -4.30 -5.46 -6.69
C TRP A 257 -5.21 -5.56 -7.92
N TRP A 258 -4.88 -4.80 -8.96
CA TRP A 258 -5.61 -4.83 -10.24
C TRP A 258 -4.66 -4.75 -11.43
N THR A 259 -5.14 -5.15 -12.61
CA THR A 259 -4.33 -5.13 -13.84
C THR A 259 -4.48 -3.82 -14.58
N VAL A 260 -3.39 -3.28 -15.14
CA VAL A 260 -3.42 -2.09 -16.00
C VAL A 260 -2.56 -2.27 -17.26
N PRO A 261 -2.93 -1.67 -18.41
CA PRO A 261 -2.22 -1.84 -19.69
C PRO A 261 -1.00 -0.90 -19.79
N VAL A 262 -0.12 -0.91 -18.79
CA VAL A 262 0.97 0.07 -18.64
C VAL A 262 2.31 -0.65 -18.43
N VAL A 263 3.38 -0.11 -19.02
CA VAL A 263 4.78 -0.43 -18.71
C VAL A 263 5.44 0.82 -18.12
N LEU A 264 6.13 0.66 -16.98
CA LEU A 264 6.84 1.71 -16.29
C LEU A 264 7.98 2.27 -17.13
N GLY A 265 7.98 3.58 -17.31
CA GLY A 265 9.09 4.33 -17.87
C GLY A 265 10.16 4.70 -16.83
N TRP A 266 9.92 4.40 -15.55
CA TRP A 266 10.83 4.68 -14.40
C TRP A 266 11.26 6.14 -14.28
N GLY A 267 10.50 7.07 -14.86
CA GLY A 267 10.87 8.48 -14.96
C GLY A 267 11.98 8.77 -15.99
N THR A 268 12.58 7.75 -16.61
CA THR A 268 13.47 7.90 -17.77
C THR A 268 12.68 8.33 -19.00
N VAL A 269 11.49 7.73 -19.16
CA VAL A 269 10.46 8.14 -20.11
C VAL A 269 9.10 8.17 -19.40
N SER A 270 8.07 8.74 -20.05
CA SER A 270 6.70 8.56 -19.57
C SER A 270 6.31 7.08 -19.60
N ASP A 271 5.43 6.67 -18.71
CA ASP A 271 4.89 5.31 -18.73
C ASP A 271 4.22 5.01 -20.08
N GLN A 272 4.46 3.81 -20.61
CA GLN A 272 4.03 3.42 -21.95
C GLN A 272 2.74 2.61 -21.87
N LEU A 273 1.76 2.97 -22.70
CA LEU A 273 0.54 2.19 -22.87
C LEU A 273 0.80 0.99 -23.77
N VAL A 274 0.25 -0.15 -23.38
CA VAL A 274 0.27 -1.38 -24.19
C VAL A 274 -1.00 -1.41 -25.03
N ARG A 275 -0.86 -1.48 -26.36
CA ARG A 275 -1.99 -1.48 -27.31
C ARG A 275 -2.12 -2.75 -28.14
N GLY A 276 -1.14 -3.64 -28.07
CA GLY A 276 -1.18 -4.92 -28.78
C GLY A 276 0.11 -5.71 -28.58
N SER A 277 0.30 -6.74 -29.41
CA SER A 277 1.46 -7.63 -29.37
C SER A 277 1.95 -8.01 -30.78
N ASN A 278 1.85 -7.07 -31.73
CA ASN A 278 2.44 -7.26 -33.05
C ASN A 278 3.96 -7.39 -32.93
N VAL A 279 4.50 -8.47 -33.52
CA VAL A 279 5.92 -8.82 -33.41
C VAL A 279 6.78 -7.88 -34.25
N ALA A 280 7.77 -7.24 -33.62
CA ALA A 280 8.70 -6.34 -34.27
C ALA A 280 9.82 -7.16 -34.97
N PRO A 281 10.08 -6.96 -36.28
CA PRO A 281 11.10 -7.71 -37.02
C PRO A 281 12.55 -7.43 -36.55
N VAL A 282 13.49 -8.28 -36.99
CA VAL A 282 14.93 -8.03 -36.80
C VAL A 282 15.32 -6.65 -37.34
N GLY A 283 16.12 -5.91 -36.59
CA GLY A 283 16.51 -4.53 -36.87
C GLY A 283 15.57 -3.47 -36.29
N SER A 284 14.38 -3.85 -35.80
CA SER A 284 13.49 -2.90 -35.13
C SER A 284 14.07 -2.39 -33.82
N SER A 285 13.74 -1.14 -33.48
CA SER A 285 13.99 -0.60 -32.15
C SER A 285 13.11 -1.31 -31.11
N ILE A 286 13.70 -1.56 -29.94
CA ILE A 286 13.02 -2.24 -28.85
C ILE A 286 13.53 -1.69 -27.52
N CYS A 287 12.65 -1.58 -26.54
CA CYS A 287 12.97 -1.13 -25.19
C CYS A 287 12.58 -2.19 -24.16
N ARG A 288 13.32 -2.21 -23.05
CA ARG A 288 13.07 -3.07 -21.90
C ARG A 288 12.80 -2.19 -20.67
N SER A 289 11.86 -2.63 -19.83
CA SER A 289 11.64 -2.10 -18.49
C SER A 289 11.81 -3.20 -17.44
N GLY A 290 12.56 -2.93 -16.38
CA GLY A 290 12.81 -3.88 -15.30
C GLY A 290 13.24 -3.17 -14.02
N SER A 291 13.09 -3.85 -12.89
CA SER A 291 13.23 -3.24 -11.57
C SER A 291 14.68 -3.06 -11.09
N THR A 292 15.69 -3.53 -11.83
CA THR A 292 17.11 -3.31 -11.49
C THR A 292 17.71 -2.16 -12.28
N THR A 293 17.62 -2.23 -13.60
CA THR A 293 18.27 -1.25 -14.49
C THR A 293 17.28 -0.32 -15.17
N HIS A 294 15.99 -0.42 -14.83
CA HIS A 294 14.94 0.47 -15.33
C HIS A 294 14.78 0.36 -16.85
N TRP A 295 14.76 1.50 -17.55
CA TRP A 295 14.41 1.63 -18.95
C TRP A 295 15.65 1.70 -19.86
N HIS A 296 15.81 0.72 -20.75
CA HIS A 296 16.89 0.69 -21.73
C HIS A 296 16.38 0.29 -23.11
N CYS A 297 16.97 0.84 -24.16
CA CYS A 297 16.59 0.54 -25.55
C CYS A 297 17.77 0.07 -26.39
N GLY A 298 17.46 -0.58 -27.50
CA GLY A 298 18.40 -1.18 -28.43
C GLY A 298 17.67 -1.70 -29.66
N THR A 299 18.17 -2.78 -30.25
CA THR A 299 17.61 -3.38 -31.48
C THR A 299 17.39 -4.87 -31.34
N VAL A 300 16.41 -5.39 -32.07
CA VAL A 300 16.21 -6.83 -32.27
C VAL A 300 17.32 -7.35 -33.19
N LEU A 301 18.09 -8.34 -32.73
CA LEU A 301 19.26 -8.86 -33.44
C LEU A 301 18.98 -10.19 -34.14
N ALA A 302 18.19 -11.07 -33.51
CA ALA A 302 17.82 -12.36 -34.05
C ALA A 302 16.51 -12.84 -33.41
N MET A 303 15.84 -13.78 -34.09
CA MET A 303 14.64 -14.46 -33.61
C MET A 303 14.85 -15.96 -33.68
N ASN A 304 14.04 -16.71 -32.95
CA ASN A 304 14.05 -18.17 -32.92
C ASN A 304 15.42 -18.77 -32.50
N GLU A 305 16.11 -18.12 -31.57
CA GLU A 305 17.41 -18.57 -31.08
C GLU A 305 17.25 -19.58 -29.94
N THR A 306 18.13 -20.57 -29.89
CA THR A 306 18.25 -21.47 -28.75
C THR A 306 19.38 -21.00 -27.85
N VAL A 307 19.06 -20.74 -26.59
CA VAL A 307 20.01 -20.29 -25.57
C VAL A 307 20.29 -21.44 -24.60
N ASN A 308 21.56 -21.77 -24.40
CA ASN A 308 21.97 -22.84 -23.49
C ASN A 308 22.34 -22.26 -22.12
N TYR A 309 21.38 -22.22 -21.20
CA TYR A 309 21.66 -21.88 -19.79
C TYR A 309 22.23 -23.08 -19.02
N SER A 310 22.76 -22.85 -17.82
CA SER A 310 23.27 -23.94 -16.97
C SER A 310 22.19 -24.93 -16.54
N GLN A 311 20.93 -24.50 -16.49
CA GLN A 311 19.77 -25.32 -16.16
C GLN A 311 19.25 -26.14 -17.35
N GLY A 312 19.57 -25.73 -18.59
CA GLY A 312 19.10 -26.37 -19.81
C GLY A 312 18.96 -25.40 -20.98
N ALA A 313 18.68 -25.95 -22.16
CA ALA A 313 18.37 -25.17 -23.34
C ALA A 313 16.99 -24.51 -23.22
N VAL A 314 16.88 -23.28 -23.73
CA VAL A 314 15.62 -22.55 -23.90
C VAL A 314 15.50 -22.18 -25.37
N HIS A 315 14.38 -22.49 -25.99
CA HIS A 315 14.18 -22.40 -27.43
C HIS A 315 13.37 -21.16 -27.83
N GLN A 316 13.38 -20.85 -29.12
CA GLN A 316 12.56 -19.80 -29.76
C GLN A 316 12.73 -18.38 -29.18
N MET A 317 13.88 -18.09 -28.59
CA MET A 317 14.16 -16.82 -27.94
C MET A 317 14.39 -15.71 -28.98
N THR A 318 14.06 -14.47 -28.60
CA THR A 318 14.42 -13.29 -29.39
C THR A 318 15.60 -12.59 -28.75
N LYS A 319 16.65 -12.37 -29.54
CA LYS A 319 17.89 -11.73 -29.12
C LYS A 319 17.86 -10.24 -29.37
N THR A 320 18.39 -9.46 -28.42
CA THR A 320 18.45 -8.01 -28.51
C THR A 320 19.81 -7.46 -28.09
N SER A 321 20.12 -6.24 -28.53
CA SER A 321 21.29 -5.48 -28.07
C SER A 321 21.02 -4.71 -26.76
N VAL A 322 19.87 -4.93 -26.11
CA VAL A 322 19.49 -4.21 -24.88
C VAL A 322 20.21 -4.86 -23.71
N CYS A 323 20.75 -4.05 -22.79
CA CYS A 323 21.36 -4.56 -21.57
C CYS A 323 20.30 -4.92 -20.51
N ALA A 324 20.63 -5.88 -19.64
CA ALA A 324 19.84 -6.26 -18.48
C ALA A 324 20.76 -6.80 -17.37
N GLU A 325 20.30 -6.77 -16.13
CA GLU A 325 21.04 -7.26 -14.97
C GLU A 325 20.12 -8.09 -14.04
N PRO A 326 20.68 -8.86 -13.07
CA PRO A 326 19.87 -9.68 -12.16
C PRO A 326 18.74 -8.87 -11.49
N GLY A 327 17.52 -9.40 -11.60
CA GLY A 327 16.28 -8.76 -11.13
C GLY A 327 15.45 -8.08 -12.24
N ASP A 328 16.01 -7.84 -13.42
CA ASP A 328 15.22 -7.42 -14.60
C ASP A 328 14.45 -8.58 -15.23
N SER A 329 14.80 -9.83 -14.89
CA SER A 329 14.09 -11.04 -15.30
C SER A 329 12.58 -10.90 -15.15
N GLY A 330 11.85 -11.33 -16.17
CA GLY A 330 10.41 -11.19 -16.29
C GLY A 330 9.94 -9.82 -16.79
N GLY A 331 10.78 -8.79 -16.75
CA GLY A 331 10.44 -7.42 -17.14
C GLY A 331 10.09 -7.27 -18.63
N SER A 332 9.28 -6.27 -18.94
CA SER A 332 8.70 -6.03 -20.27
C SER A 332 9.76 -5.72 -21.32
N PHE A 333 9.66 -6.34 -22.49
CA PHE A 333 10.22 -5.85 -23.75
C PHE A 333 9.09 -5.32 -24.64
N ILE A 334 9.15 -4.04 -25.04
CA ILE A 334 8.12 -3.34 -25.81
C ILE A 334 8.74 -2.61 -27.01
N SER A 335 8.05 -2.62 -28.15
CA SER A 335 8.44 -1.86 -29.36
C SER A 335 7.27 -0.96 -29.75
N GLY A 336 7.48 0.36 -29.69
CA GLY A 336 6.37 1.31 -29.74
C GLY A 336 5.40 1.05 -28.59
N ASP A 337 4.16 0.71 -28.92
CA ASP A 337 3.09 0.32 -28.01
C ASP A 337 2.75 -1.19 -28.05
N GLN A 338 3.62 -2.00 -28.68
CA GLN A 338 3.43 -3.42 -28.91
C GLN A 338 4.28 -4.25 -27.94
N ALA A 339 3.64 -5.07 -27.11
CA ALA A 339 4.29 -6.03 -26.23
C ALA A 339 5.04 -7.09 -27.04
N GLN A 340 6.34 -7.26 -26.76
CA GLN A 340 7.21 -8.21 -27.48
C GLN A 340 7.47 -9.47 -26.65
N GLY A 341 7.79 -9.32 -25.36
CA GLY A 341 8.11 -10.46 -24.52
C GLY A 341 8.61 -10.12 -23.12
N VAL A 342 8.99 -11.16 -22.37
CA VAL A 342 9.48 -11.03 -21.00
C VAL A 342 10.97 -11.36 -20.94
N THR A 343 11.73 -10.55 -20.21
CA THR A 343 13.19 -10.68 -20.07
C THR A 343 13.54 -12.06 -19.49
N SER A 344 14.40 -12.81 -20.15
CA SER A 344 14.86 -14.12 -19.66
C SER A 344 16.24 -14.00 -19.03
N GLY A 345 17.26 -13.71 -19.85
CA GLY A 345 18.64 -13.57 -19.39
C GLY A 345 19.53 -13.00 -20.48
N GLY A 346 20.80 -12.80 -20.16
CA GLY A 346 21.75 -12.16 -21.05
C GLY A 346 23.18 -12.31 -20.58
N TRP A 347 24.11 -11.67 -21.29
CA TRP A 347 25.49 -11.51 -20.89
C TRP A 347 25.90 -10.04 -20.98
N GLY A 348 26.98 -9.68 -20.29
CA GLY A 348 27.40 -8.28 -20.16
C GLY A 348 26.66 -7.57 -19.03
N ASN A 349 26.53 -6.24 -19.14
CA ASN A 349 25.84 -5.39 -18.16
C ASN A 349 25.50 -4.03 -18.78
N CYS A 350 24.80 -3.15 -18.04
CA CYS A 350 24.41 -1.85 -18.57
C CYS A 350 25.52 -0.79 -18.59
N SER A 351 26.70 -1.08 -18.03
CA SER A 351 27.87 -0.19 -18.07
C SER A 351 28.82 -0.46 -19.25
N SER A 352 28.99 -1.74 -19.64
CA SER A 352 29.90 -2.16 -20.71
C SER A 352 29.18 -2.69 -21.95
N GLY A 353 27.85 -2.69 -21.95
CA GLY A 353 27.03 -3.32 -22.98
C GLY A 353 26.90 -4.83 -22.78
N GLY A 354 26.08 -5.43 -23.63
CA GLY A 354 25.70 -6.84 -23.54
C GLY A 354 24.55 -7.16 -24.50
N GLU A 355 24.14 -8.41 -24.49
CA GLU A 355 22.97 -8.89 -25.24
C GLU A 355 22.01 -9.58 -24.28
N THR A 356 20.72 -9.38 -24.52
CA THR A 356 19.65 -9.94 -23.70
C THR A 356 18.65 -10.66 -24.59
N TRP A 357 18.18 -11.81 -24.10
CA TRP A 357 17.13 -12.60 -24.71
C TRP A 357 15.82 -12.43 -23.94
N PHE A 358 14.72 -12.45 -24.68
CA PHE A 358 13.38 -12.48 -24.11
C PHE A 358 12.57 -13.62 -24.69
N GLN A 359 11.65 -14.14 -23.88
CA GLN A 359 10.64 -15.10 -24.28
C GLN A 359 9.47 -14.34 -24.94
N PRO A 360 9.07 -14.67 -26.19
CA PRO A 360 7.99 -13.97 -26.88
C PRO A 360 6.65 -14.02 -26.14
N VAL A 361 5.97 -12.87 -26.02
CA VAL A 361 4.72 -12.77 -25.24
C VAL A 361 3.59 -13.62 -25.84
N ASN A 362 3.49 -13.66 -27.17
CA ASN A 362 2.40 -14.36 -27.87
C ASN A 362 2.40 -15.86 -27.59
N GLU A 363 3.55 -16.47 -27.34
CA GLU A 363 3.63 -17.87 -26.94
C GLU A 363 3.00 -18.11 -25.57
N ILE A 364 3.30 -17.23 -24.61
CA ILE A 364 2.74 -17.29 -23.24
C ILE A 364 1.21 -17.14 -23.29
N LEU A 365 0.75 -16.15 -24.07
CA LEU A 365 -0.68 -15.89 -24.25
C LEU A 365 -1.39 -17.12 -24.83
N ASN A 366 -0.86 -17.72 -25.89
CA ASN A 366 -1.42 -18.90 -26.52
C ASN A 366 -1.38 -20.13 -25.61
N ARG A 367 -0.27 -20.36 -24.90
CA ARG A 367 -0.07 -21.53 -24.05
C ARG A 367 -1.09 -21.63 -22.93
N TYR A 368 -1.45 -20.48 -22.34
CA TYR A 368 -2.32 -20.38 -21.17
C TYR A 368 -3.71 -19.80 -21.48
N GLY A 369 -4.01 -19.49 -22.75
CA GLY A 369 -5.29 -18.88 -23.13
C GLY A 369 -5.51 -17.49 -22.53
N LEU A 370 -4.43 -16.73 -22.34
CA LEU A 370 -4.46 -15.41 -21.72
C LEU A 370 -4.73 -14.32 -22.76
N THR A 371 -5.42 -13.26 -22.34
CA THR A 371 -5.63 -12.07 -23.16
C THR A 371 -4.88 -10.91 -22.56
N LEU A 372 -4.05 -10.24 -23.37
CA LEU A 372 -3.31 -9.04 -22.98
C LEU A 372 -4.29 -7.93 -22.56
N HIS A 373 -4.03 -7.26 -21.44
CA HIS A 373 -4.77 -6.07 -21.09
C HIS A 373 -4.20 -4.91 -21.92
N THR A 374 -5.01 -4.35 -22.82
CA THR A 374 -4.61 -3.26 -23.72
C THR A 374 -5.44 -1.99 -23.48
N ALA A 375 -4.87 -0.84 -23.83
CA ALA A 375 -5.45 0.51 -23.67
C ALA A 375 -6.28 0.99 -24.87
#